data_AF-A0AAV1KUV3-F1
#
_entry.id   AF-A0AAV1KUV3-F1
#
_cell.length_a   1.000
_cell.length_b   1.000
_cell.length_c   1.000
_cell.angle_alpha   90.00
_cell.angle_beta   90.00
_cell.angle_gamma   90.00
#
_symmetry.space_group_name_H-M   'P 1'
#
loop_
_entity.id
_entity.type
_entity.pdbx_description
1 polymer ?
#
loop_
_entity_poly.entity_id
_entity_poly.type
_entity_poly.pdbx_seq_one_letter_code
_entity_poly.pdbx_strand_id
1 'polypeptide(L)'
;MPRINFTSLEYTDMVLIYGECHQNASLALRTYRERYNTTRVCPTDSRIFIRAVQRLRDGENLIPRQVEIPPRVAVAQEERILNYFARNPTSSLRRAARQFCVHHKSVHRILKKKQATAVQIRKGTGFIR
;
A
#
# COMPACT_ATOMS: atom_id res chain seq x y z
N MET A 1 -3.33 12.44 -11.43
CA MET A 1 -4.40 11.55 -11.93
C MET A 1 -4.73 10.54 -10.84
N PRO A 2 -5.96 10.51 -10.30
CA PRO A 2 -6.32 9.56 -9.24
C PRO A 2 -6.19 8.13 -9.77
N ARG A 3 -5.50 7.26 -9.01
CA ARG A 3 -5.47 5.82 -9.28
C ARG A 3 -6.82 5.25 -8.82
N ILE A 4 -7.74 5.05 -9.75
CA ILE A 4 -8.97 4.29 -9.47
C ILE A 4 -8.52 2.87 -9.09
N ASN A 5 -8.92 2.41 -7.91
CA ASN A 5 -8.66 1.05 -7.46
C ASN A 5 -9.85 0.19 -7.90
N PHE A 6 -9.58 -0.79 -8.77
CA PHE A 6 -10.56 -1.79 -9.17
C PHE A 6 -10.58 -2.95 -8.17
N THR A 7 -11.73 -3.58 -8.04
CA THR A 7 -11.91 -4.82 -7.27
C THR A 7 -11.22 -6.01 -7.96
N SER A 8 -11.02 -7.12 -7.26
CA SER A 8 -10.50 -8.36 -7.86
C SER A 8 -11.36 -8.82 -9.04
N LEU A 9 -12.68 -8.73 -8.91
CA LEU A 9 -13.64 -9.09 -9.95
C LEU A 9 -13.43 -8.25 -11.21
N GLU A 10 -13.36 -6.93 -11.05
CA GLU A 10 -13.14 -6.01 -12.18
C GLU A 10 -11.79 -6.24 -12.85
N TYR A 11 -10.72 -6.49 -12.08
CA TYR A 11 -9.41 -6.84 -12.66
C TYR A 11 -9.44 -8.17 -13.43
N THR A 12 -10.15 -9.18 -12.91
CA THR A 12 -10.32 -10.46 -13.62
C THR A 12 -11.06 -10.26 -14.93
N ASP A 13 -12.19 -9.53 -14.92
CA ASP A 13 -12.96 -9.22 -16.13
C ASP A 13 -12.11 -8.46 -17.16
N MET A 14 -11.24 -7.55 -16.72
CA MET A 14 -10.30 -6.84 -17.60
C MET A 14 -9.30 -7.80 -18.26
N VAL A 15 -8.72 -8.72 -17.49
CA VAL A 15 -7.75 -9.70 -18.03
C VAL A 15 -8.44 -10.61 -19.06
N LEU A 16 -9.66 -11.08 -18.77
CA LEU A 16 -10.43 -11.92 -19.68
C LEU A 16 -10.77 -11.19 -20.99
N ILE A 17 -11.28 -9.96 -20.91
CA ILE A 17 -11.60 -9.16 -22.11
C ILE A 17 -10.34 -8.82 -22.90
N TYR A 18 -9.22 -8.51 -22.25
CA TYR A 18 -7.98 -8.24 -22.96
C TYR A 18 -7.47 -9.48 -23.72
N GLY A 19 -7.64 -10.67 -23.15
CA GLY A 19 -7.38 -11.94 -23.83
C GLY A 19 -8.32 -12.16 -25.02
N GLU A 20 -9.62 -11.96 -24.83
CA GLU A 20 -10.66 -12.06 -25.87
C GLU A 20 -10.39 -11.13 -27.05
N CYS A 21 -9.92 -9.91 -26.77
CA CYS A 21 -9.55 -8.92 -27.78
C CYS A 21 -8.14 -9.12 -28.36
N HIS A 22 -7.57 -10.32 -28.26
CA HIS A 22 -6.23 -10.67 -28.78
C HIS A 22 -5.14 -9.68 -28.34
N GLN A 23 -5.18 -9.26 -27.08
CA GLN A 23 -4.25 -8.28 -26.50
C GLN A 23 -4.31 -6.87 -27.14
N ASN A 24 -5.42 -6.52 -27.78
CA ASN A 24 -5.70 -5.16 -28.23
C ASN A 24 -6.36 -4.35 -27.11
N ALA A 25 -5.58 -3.48 -26.45
CA ALA A 25 -6.03 -2.72 -25.30
C ALA A 25 -7.16 -1.73 -25.62
N SER A 26 -7.15 -1.12 -26.81
CA SER A 26 -8.16 -0.15 -27.24
C SER A 26 -9.49 -0.84 -27.53
N LEU A 27 -9.44 -1.99 -28.19
CA LEU A 27 -10.62 -2.82 -28.41
C LEU A 27 -11.17 -3.34 -27.07
N ALA A 28 -10.30 -3.86 -26.21
CA ALA A 28 -10.66 -4.33 -24.87
C ALA A 28 -11.38 -3.26 -24.04
N LEU A 29 -10.91 -2.01 -24.07
CA LEU A 29 -11.57 -0.90 -23.39
C LEU A 29 -12.99 -0.67 -23.92
N ARG A 30 -13.18 -0.70 -25.24
CA ARG A 30 -14.50 -0.52 -25.85
C ARG A 30 -15.43 -1.68 -25.47
N THR A 31 -14.97 -2.92 -25.62
CA THR A 31 -15.74 -4.13 -25.28
C THR A 31 -16.09 -4.19 -23.79
N TYR A 32 -15.17 -3.80 -22.90
CA TYR A 32 -15.43 -3.75 -21.46
C TYR A 32 -16.52 -2.74 -21.12
N ARG A 33 -16.48 -1.55 -21.73
CA ARG A 33 -17.52 -0.53 -21.55
C ARG A 33 -18.87 -1.02 -22.06
N GLU A 34 -18.91 -1.58 -23.26
CA GLU A 34 -20.14 -2.12 -23.85
C GLU A 34 -20.75 -3.23 -22.98
N ARG A 35 -19.91 -4.10 -22.40
CA ARG A 35 -20.36 -5.24 -21.59
C ARG A 35 -20.78 -4.86 -20.17
N TYR A 36 -20.14 -3.85 -19.55
CA TYR A 36 -20.27 -3.59 -18.11
C TYR A 36 -20.62 -2.14 -17.72
N ASN A 37 -21.01 -1.27 -18.67
CA ASN A 37 -21.26 0.18 -18.44
C ASN A 37 -22.18 0.52 -17.25
N THR A 38 -23.03 -0.40 -16.83
CA THR A 38 -24.07 -0.20 -15.81
C THR A 38 -23.75 -0.84 -14.48
N THR A 39 -22.81 -1.79 -14.42
CA THR A 39 -22.58 -2.65 -13.24
C THR A 39 -21.15 -2.60 -12.69
N ARG A 40 -20.21 -1.98 -13.41
CA ARG A 40 -18.79 -1.92 -13.04
C ARG A 40 -18.21 -0.53 -13.23
N VAL A 41 -17.14 -0.23 -12.49
CA VAL A 41 -16.36 0.98 -12.73
C VAL A 41 -15.60 0.81 -14.04
N CYS A 42 -15.90 1.67 -15.01
CA CYS A 42 -15.26 1.61 -16.31
C CYS A 42 -13.84 2.20 -16.26
N PRO A 43 -12.82 1.49 -16.80
CA PRO A 43 -11.50 2.07 -17.00
C PRO A 43 -11.56 3.33 -17.86
N THR A 44 -10.82 4.36 -17.48
CA THR A 44 -10.68 5.57 -18.30
C THR A 44 -9.62 5.39 -19.40
N ASP A 45 -8.68 4.46 -19.19
CA ASP A 45 -7.46 4.30 -19.98
C ASP A 45 -7.24 2.82 -20.36
N SER A 46 -6.97 2.55 -21.64
CA SER A 46 -6.70 1.20 -22.16
C SER A 46 -5.42 0.58 -21.58
N ARG A 47 -4.46 1.40 -21.11
CA ARG A 47 -3.23 0.93 -20.47
C ARG A 47 -3.49 0.15 -19.17
N ILE A 48 -4.67 0.27 -18.57
CA ILE A 48 -5.06 -0.48 -17.36
C ILE A 48 -5.08 -1.99 -17.64
N PHE A 49 -5.57 -2.41 -18.82
CA PHE A 49 -5.60 -3.81 -19.24
C PHE A 49 -4.19 -4.40 -19.38
N ILE A 50 -3.29 -3.65 -20.03
CA ILE A 50 -1.89 -4.01 -20.19
C ILE A 50 -1.22 -4.19 -18.82
N ARG A 51 -1.43 -3.21 -17.92
CA ARG A 51 -0.86 -3.26 -16.56
C ARG A 51 -1.39 -4.44 -15.75
N ALA A 52 -2.67 -4.77 -15.86
CA ALA A 52 -3.26 -5.91 -15.15
C ALA A 52 -2.57 -7.23 -15.55
N VAL A 53 -2.39 -7.46 -16.85
CA VAL A 53 -1.68 -8.65 -17.35
C VAL A 53 -0.19 -8.61 -17.02
N GLN A 54 0.45 -7.45 -17.10
CA GLN A 54 1.87 -7.33 -16.77
C GLN A 54 2.12 -7.68 -15.30
N ARG A 55 1.28 -7.21 -14.37
CA ARG A 55 1.36 -7.59 -12.96
C ARG A 55 1.28 -9.10 -12.76
N LEU A 56 0.38 -9.78 -13.46
CA LEU A 56 0.29 -11.24 -13.41
C LEU A 56 1.55 -11.93 -13.93
N ARG A 57 2.11 -11.43 -15.05
CA ARG A 57 3.37 -11.95 -15.62
C ARG A 57 4.56 -11.76 -14.68
N ASP A 58 4.57 -10.64 -13.96
CA ASP A 58 5.61 -10.30 -12.99
C ASP A 58 5.41 -11.02 -11.63
N GLY A 59 4.37 -11.86 -11.49
CA GLY A 59 4.04 -12.55 -10.24
C GLY A 59 3.49 -11.64 -9.14
N GLU A 60 3.04 -10.44 -9.50
CA GLU A 60 2.45 -9.48 -8.58
C GLU A 60 0.94 -9.67 -8.39
N ASN A 61 0.44 -9.23 -7.24
CA ASN A 61 -1.00 -9.19 -6.98
C ASN A 61 -1.72 -8.19 -7.90
N LEU A 62 -2.87 -8.59 -8.46
CA LEU A 62 -3.71 -7.72 -9.31
C LEU A 62 -4.18 -6.47 -8.57
N ILE A 63 -4.63 -6.63 -7.32
CA ILE A 63 -5.00 -5.50 -6.46
C ILE A 63 -3.71 -4.88 -5.92
N PRO A 64 -3.40 -3.62 -6.29
CA PRO A 64 -2.23 -2.95 -5.73
C PRO A 64 -2.42 -2.81 -4.23
N ARG A 65 -1.46 -3.29 -3.45
CA ARG A 65 -1.43 -2.98 -2.01
C ARG A 65 -1.29 -1.48 -1.88
N GLN A 66 -2.27 -0.81 -1.28
CA GLN A 66 -2.07 0.56 -0.82
C GLN A 66 -1.02 0.52 0.29
N VAL A 67 0.23 0.76 -0.09
CA VAL A 67 1.27 1.09 0.88
C VAL A 67 0.97 2.51 1.30
N GLU A 68 0.40 2.68 2.50
CA GLU A 68 0.35 3.99 3.14
C GLU A 68 1.80 4.44 3.34
N ILE A 69 2.30 5.28 2.43
CA ILE A 69 3.58 5.95 2.61
C ILE A 69 3.28 7.15 3.52
N PRO A 70 3.67 7.12 4.80
CA PRO A 70 3.44 8.25 5.68
C PRO A 70 4.17 9.49 5.14
N PRO A 71 3.60 10.70 5.32
CA PRO A 71 4.26 11.92 4.89
C PRO A 71 5.64 12.06 5.55
N ARG A 72 6.63 12.58 4.83
CA ARG A 72 8.03 12.73 5.33
C ARG A 72 8.12 13.43 6.68
N VAL A 73 7.26 14.42 6.93
CA VAL A 73 7.19 15.15 8.20
C VAL A 73 6.84 14.20 9.37
N ALA A 74 5.91 13.27 9.16
CA ALA A 74 5.56 12.29 10.17
C ALA A 74 6.75 11.36 10.47
N VAL A 75 7.48 10.91 9.44
CA VAL A 75 8.67 10.06 9.60
C VAL A 75 9.76 10.77 10.42
N ALA A 76 10.09 12.02 10.08
CA ALA A 76 11.07 12.80 10.82
C ALA A 76 10.67 13.03 12.28
N GLN A 77 9.38 13.24 12.55
CA GLN A 77 8.86 13.39 13.91
C GLN A 77 8.90 12.06 14.69
N GLU A 78 8.57 10.94 14.05
CA GLU A 78 8.71 9.59 14.63
C GLU A 78 10.16 9.33 15.03
N GLU A 79 11.13 9.62 14.17
CA GLU A 79 12.57 9.45 14.45
C GLU A 79 13.05 10.31 15.62
N ARG A 80 12.61 11.57 15.72
CA ARG A 80 12.95 12.44 16.85
C ARG A 80 12.43 11.91 18.17
N ILE A 81 11.20 11.39 18.19
CA ILE A 81 10.61 10.74 19.37
C ILE A 81 11.42 9.50 19.75
N LEU A 82 11.79 8.66 18.79
CA LEU A 82 12.57 7.45 19.05
C LEU A 82 13.97 7.76 19.59
N ASN A 83 14.66 8.73 18.99
CA ASN A 83 15.97 9.19 19.46
C ASN A 83 15.91 9.77 20.87
N TYR A 84 14.81 10.43 21.24
CA TYR A 84 14.60 10.91 22.60
C TYR A 84 14.54 9.77 23.63
N PHE A 85 13.81 8.69 23.32
CA PHE A 85 13.75 7.51 24.20
C PHE A 85 15.04 6.69 24.20
N ALA A 86 15.79 6.68 23.09
CA ALA A 86 17.12 6.07 23.06
C ALA A 86 18.10 6.77 24.03
N ARG A 87 17.97 8.09 24.21
CA ARG A 87 18.78 8.88 25.15
C ARG A 87 18.21 8.91 26.57
N ASN A 88 16.89 8.72 26.73
CA ASN A 88 16.17 8.82 27.99
C ASN A 88 15.19 7.65 28.17
N PRO A 89 15.69 6.44 28.46
CA PRO A 89 14.86 5.22 28.45
C PRO A 89 13.77 5.21 29.53
N THR A 90 13.99 5.90 30.65
CA THR A 90 13.04 5.99 31.77
C THR A 90 12.06 7.15 31.66
N SER A 91 12.13 7.96 30.60
CA SER A 91 11.23 9.09 30.43
C SER A 91 9.78 8.60 30.26
N SER A 92 8.82 9.33 30.83
CA SER A 92 7.41 9.01 30.65
C SER A 92 6.90 9.40 29.26
N LEU A 93 5.93 8.63 28.75
CA LEU A 93 5.23 8.91 27.49
C LEU A 93 4.58 10.29 27.48
N ARG A 94 4.05 10.72 28.63
CA ARG A 94 3.40 12.03 28.79
C ARG A 94 4.41 13.18 28.70
N ARG A 95 5.63 12.99 29.21
CA ARG A 95 6.72 13.98 29.10
C ARG A 95 7.17 14.14 27.65
N ALA A 96 7.38 13.03 26.93
CA ALA A 96 7.73 13.06 25.51
C ALA A 96 6.60 13.70 24.67
N ALA A 97 5.34 13.36 24.94
CA ALA A 97 4.18 13.95 24.27
C ALA A 97 4.14 15.48 24.36
N ARG A 98 4.40 16.03 25.55
CA ARG A 98 4.51 17.49 25.75
C ARG A 98 5.70 18.09 24.99
N GLN A 99 6.86 17.44 25.05
CA GLN A 99 8.08 17.91 24.37
C GLN A 99 7.93 17.99 22.85
N PHE A 100 7.23 17.04 22.25
CA PHE A 100 7.05 16.95 20.80
C PHE A 100 5.70 17.47 20.30
N CYS A 101 4.89 18.05 21.19
CA CYS A 101 3.53 18.54 20.90
C CYS A 101 2.66 17.50 20.19
N VAL A 102 2.72 16.24 20.62
CA VAL A 102 1.92 15.13 20.09
C VAL A 102 1.06 14.51 21.17
N HIS A 103 -0.02 13.86 20.77
CA HIS A 103 -0.83 13.09 21.72
C HIS A 103 -0.04 11.87 22.26
N HIS A 104 -0.14 11.58 23.56
CA HIS A 104 0.60 10.48 24.21
C HIS A 104 0.33 9.10 23.59
N LYS A 105 -0.89 8.87 23.05
CA LYS A 105 -1.20 7.63 22.31
C LYS A 105 -0.38 7.49 21.02
N SER A 106 -0.04 8.59 20.36
CA SER A 106 0.82 8.57 19.16
C SER A 106 2.23 8.13 19.53
N VAL A 107 2.79 8.67 20.61
CA VAL A 107 4.10 8.24 21.15
C VAL A 107 4.10 6.75 21.47
N HIS A 108 3.06 6.27 22.17
CA HIS A 108 2.91 4.84 22.49
C HIS A 108 2.83 3.97 21.23
N ARG A 109 2.06 4.37 20.22
CA ARG A 109 1.92 3.66 18.95
C ARG A 109 3.27 3.57 18.21
N ILE A 110 4.04 4.66 18.18
CA ILE A 110 5.36 4.71 17.52
C ILE A 110 6.33 3.73 18.19
N LEU A 111 6.39 3.74 19.54
CA LEU A 111 7.23 2.81 20.28
C LEU A 111 6.82 1.35 20.06
N LYS A 112 5.51 1.05 20.11
CA LYS A 112 4.98 -0.29 19.83
C LYS A 112 5.30 -0.76 18.41
N LYS A 113 5.16 0.12 17.42
CA LYS A 113 5.50 -0.14 16.02
C LYS A 113 6.98 -0.54 15.88
N LYS A 114 7.91 0.21 16.48
CA LYS A 114 9.35 -0.13 16.44
C LYS A 114 9.68 -1.42 17.17
N GLN A 115 9.06 -1.70 18.32
CA GLN A 115 9.24 -2.99 19.01
C GLN A 115 8.76 -4.16 18.13
N ALA A 116 7.58 -4.03 17.49
CA ALA A 116 7.08 -5.05 16.57
C ALA A 116 8.03 -5.27 15.38
N THR A 117 8.57 -4.21 14.78
CA THR A 117 9.56 -4.33 13.70
C THR A 117 10.85 -5.01 14.19
N ALA A 118 11.35 -4.66 15.37
CA ALA A 118 12.54 -5.30 15.95
C ALA A 118 12.34 -6.80 16.22
N VAL A 119 11.15 -7.18 16.70
CA VAL A 119 10.78 -8.60 16.91
C VAL A 119 10.67 -9.34 15.58
N GLN A 120 10.12 -8.73 14.53
CA GLN A 120 10.03 -9.34 13.20
C GLN A 120 11.41 -9.56 12.57
N ILE A 121 12.35 -8.62 12.71
CA ILE A 121 13.73 -8.76 12.23
C ILE A 121 14.46 -9.90 12.95
N ARG A 122 14.27 -10.04 14.27
CA ARG A 122 14.87 -11.15 15.05
C ARG A 122 14.31 -12.53 14.69
N LYS A 123 13.06 -12.62 14.25
CA LYS A 123 12.45 -13.88 13.82
C LYS A 123 12.85 -14.29 12.39
N GLY A 124 13.31 -13.34 11.57
CA GLY A 124 13.71 -13.59 10.18
C GLY A 124 15.17 -14.03 9.97
N THR A 125 16.01 -14.04 11.01
CA THR A 125 17.44 -14.40 10.95
C THR A 125 17.73 -15.88 11.26
N GLY A 126 16.73 -16.75 11.12
CA GLY A 126 16.80 -18.17 11.44
C GLY A 126 16.61 -19.13 10.26
N PHE A 127 16.85 -18.72 9.02
CA PHE A 127 16.75 -19.58 7.83
C PHE A 127 17.85 -19.27 6.81
N ILE A 128 19.07 -19.69 7.12
CA ILE A 128 20.04 -20.13 6.11
C ILE A 128 20.74 -21.37 6.69
N ARG A 129 20.27 -22.55 6.28
CA ARG A 129 21.01 -23.80 6.24
C ARG A 129 20.74 -24.43 4.89
#